data_AF-A0A251Z7L5-F1
#
_entry.id   AF-A0A251Z7L5-F1
#
_cell.length_a   1.000
_cell.length_b   1.000
_cell.length_c   1.000
_cell.angle_alpha   90.00
_cell.angle_beta   90.00
_cell.angle_gamma   90.00
#
_symmetry.space_group_name_H-M   'P 1'
#
loop_
_entity.id
_entity.type
_entity.pdbx_description
1 polymer ?
#
loop_
_entity_poly.entity_id
_entity_poly.type
_entity_poly.pdbx_seq_one_letter_code
_entity_poly.pdbx_strand_id
1 'polypeptide(L)'
;GLADLKLPVLVVAGSSDLVVPPKPEALLPFGQYPKNGSALVLAERGTHFNLPAGADSNGGPLRALLLHWLSAKPIDANSGITDPTGLQLRLAGGR
;
A
#
# COMPACT_ATOMS: atom_id res chain seq x y z
N GLY A 1 -13.42 -8.64 16.18
CA GLY A 1 -12.10 -8.15 15.73
C GLY A 1 -12.14 -7.89 14.24
N LEU A 2 -11.02 -7.53 13.58
CA LEU A 2 -11.01 -7.26 12.13
C LEU A 2 -11.25 -8.51 11.25
N ALA A 3 -11.25 -9.71 11.83
CA ALA A 3 -11.47 -10.99 11.13
C ALA A 3 -12.83 -11.08 10.39
N ASP A 4 -13.83 -10.32 10.82
CA ASP A 4 -15.17 -10.33 10.22
C ASP A 4 -15.40 -9.19 9.21
N LEU A 5 -14.36 -8.39 8.92
CA LEU A 5 -14.48 -7.25 8.02
C LEU A 5 -14.86 -7.73 6.61
N LYS A 6 -16.05 -7.34 6.15
CA LYS A 6 -16.57 -7.68 4.81
C LYS A 6 -16.28 -6.61 3.76
N LEU A 7 -15.63 -5.51 4.14
CA LEU A 7 -15.26 -4.43 3.24
C LEU A 7 -13.92 -4.74 2.54
N PRO A 8 -13.76 -4.33 1.27
CA PRO A 8 -12.46 -4.36 0.62
C PRO A 8 -11.41 -3.55 1.39
N VAL A 9 -10.19 -4.06 1.47
CA VAL A 9 -9.08 -3.43 2.21
C VAL A 9 -7.89 -3.19 1.30
N LEU A 10 -7.30 -2.01 1.38
CA LEU A 10 -5.97 -1.74 0.86
C LEU A 10 -4.96 -1.84 2.01
N VAL A 11 -4.04 -2.80 1.91
CA VAL A 11 -2.93 -2.97 2.86
C VAL A 11 -1.65 -2.48 2.17
N VAL A 12 -0.89 -1.61 2.83
CA VAL A 12 0.40 -1.10 2.34
C VAL A 12 1.47 -1.40 3.40
N ALA A 13 2.57 -2.02 2.99
CA ALA A 13 3.65 -2.40 3.92
C ALA A 13 5.04 -2.26 3.28
N GLY A 14 6.05 -2.03 4.11
CA GLY A 14 7.47 -2.08 3.72
C GLY A 14 8.05 -3.49 3.88
N SER A 15 8.75 -4.00 2.87
CA SER A 15 9.35 -5.34 2.93
C SER A 15 10.54 -5.48 3.89
N SER A 16 11.11 -4.36 4.33
CA SER A 16 12.22 -4.23 5.28
C SER A 16 11.82 -3.42 6.52
N ASP A 17 10.52 -3.32 6.81
CA ASP A 17 10.03 -2.71 8.05
C ASP A 17 10.39 -3.62 9.24
N LEU A 18 11.10 -3.05 10.21
CA LEU A 18 11.51 -3.72 11.45
C LEU A 18 10.65 -3.31 12.66
N VAL A 19 9.84 -2.25 12.52
CA VAL A 19 8.93 -1.75 13.55
C VAL A 19 7.58 -2.47 13.44
N VAL A 20 7.08 -2.63 12.21
CA VAL A 20 5.87 -3.38 11.88
C VAL A 20 6.19 -4.35 10.74
N PRO A 21 6.73 -5.54 11.04
CA PRO A 21 7.16 -6.48 10.01
C PRO A 21 6.04 -6.82 9.00
N PRO A 22 6.35 -7.01 7.72
CA PRO A 22 5.29 -7.24 6.73
C PRO A 22 4.64 -8.62 6.89
N LYS A 23 5.39 -9.63 7.37
CA LYS A 23 4.88 -11.02 7.41
C LYS A 23 3.76 -11.20 8.44
N PRO A 24 4.00 -11.12 9.76
CA PRO A 24 2.92 -11.30 10.72
C PRO A 24 1.82 -10.25 10.62
N GLU A 25 2.14 -9.01 10.26
CA GLU A 25 1.26 -7.86 10.49
C GLU A 25 0.48 -7.41 9.24
N ALA A 26 0.98 -7.70 8.03
CA ALA A 26 0.31 -7.33 6.78
C ALA A 26 -0.08 -8.56 5.93
N LEU A 27 0.88 -9.43 5.63
CA LEU A 27 0.70 -10.55 4.70
C LEU A 27 -0.22 -11.64 5.27
N LEU A 28 -0.03 -12.05 6.52
CA LEU A 28 -0.88 -13.07 7.14
C LEU A 28 -2.34 -12.61 7.32
N PRO A 29 -2.63 -11.40 7.85
CA PRO A 29 -4.00 -10.92 7.97
C PRO A 29 -4.66 -10.67 6.61
N PHE A 30 -3.92 -10.25 5.59
CA PHE A 30 -4.45 -10.03 4.24
C PHE A 30 -5.12 -11.29 3.65
N GLY A 31 -4.63 -12.47 4.02
CA GLY A 31 -5.25 -13.75 3.65
C GLY A 31 -6.73 -13.86 4.04
N GLN A 32 -7.15 -13.13 5.09
CA GLN A 32 -8.49 -13.19 5.70
C GLN A 32 -9.48 -12.19 5.09
N TYR A 33 -9.02 -11.19 4.35
CA TYR A 33 -9.89 -10.16 3.77
C TYR A 33 -10.61 -10.65 2.49
N PRO A 34 -11.74 -10.00 2.11
CA PRO A 34 -12.46 -10.33 0.88
C PRO A 34 -11.54 -10.29 -0.35
N LYS A 35 -11.57 -11.32 -1.18
CA LYS A 35 -10.70 -11.39 -2.38
C LYS A 35 -11.08 -10.39 -3.46
N ASN A 36 -12.35 -9.99 -3.52
CA ASN A 36 -12.82 -9.01 -4.48
C ASN A 36 -12.55 -7.58 -3.97
N GLY A 37 -11.70 -6.86 -4.69
CA GLY A 37 -11.41 -5.44 -4.46
C GLY A 37 -10.40 -5.15 -3.34
N SER A 38 -10.00 -6.13 -2.53
CA SER A 38 -8.86 -5.93 -1.62
C SER A 38 -7.55 -6.00 -2.37
N ALA A 39 -6.58 -5.22 -1.93
CA ALA A 39 -5.25 -5.13 -2.52
C ALA A 39 -4.17 -5.10 -1.43
N LEU A 40 -3.05 -5.74 -1.71
CA LEU A 40 -1.84 -5.68 -0.91
C LEU A 40 -0.74 -5.03 -1.75
N VAL A 41 -0.11 -4.01 -1.18
CA VAL A 41 1.04 -3.31 -1.78
C VAL A 41 2.23 -3.48 -0.88
N LEU A 42 3.31 -4.02 -1.44
CA LEU A 42 4.58 -4.18 -0.75
C LEU A 42 5.62 -3.26 -1.39
N ALA A 43 6.13 -2.30 -0.63
CA ALA A 43 7.27 -1.49 -1.02
C ALA A 43 8.55 -2.33 -0.90
N GLU A 44 9.20 -2.59 -2.03
CA GLU A 44 10.43 -3.38 -2.09
C GLU A 44 11.59 -2.62 -1.42
N ARG A 45 12.32 -3.27 -0.51
CA ARG A 45 13.32 -2.68 0.41
C ARG A 45 12.77 -1.56 1.31
N GLY A 46 11.45 -1.48 1.42
CA GLY A 46 10.78 -0.43 2.17
C GLY A 46 10.85 -0.61 3.68
N THR A 47 11.19 0.45 4.42
CA THR A 47 11.23 0.47 5.90
C THR A 47 9.89 0.94 6.50
N HIS A 48 9.84 1.28 7.79
CA HIS A 48 8.69 1.93 8.40
C HIS A 48 8.48 3.39 7.95
N PHE A 49 9.57 4.05 7.54
CA PHE A 49 9.64 5.51 7.35
C PHE A 49 9.82 5.92 5.88
N ASN A 50 9.57 5.00 4.96
CA ASN A 50 9.81 5.09 3.52
C ASN A 50 8.61 5.62 2.72
N LEU A 51 7.47 5.89 3.36
CA LEU A 51 6.30 6.50 2.72
C LEU A 51 5.86 7.81 3.41
N PRO A 52 6.79 8.71 3.79
CA PRO A 52 6.41 9.95 4.45
C PRO A 52 5.74 10.89 3.45
N ALA A 53 4.73 11.63 3.91
CA ALA A 53 4.12 12.72 3.17
C ALA A 53 4.46 14.04 3.88
N GLY A 54 5.21 14.92 3.21
CA GLY A 54 5.38 16.29 3.69
C GLY A 54 4.04 17.05 3.63
N ALA A 55 3.87 18.10 4.43
CA ALA A 55 2.63 18.89 4.46
C ALA A 55 2.24 19.44 3.07
N ASP A 56 3.25 19.82 2.26
CA ASP A 56 3.05 20.39 0.92
C ASP A 56 3.01 19.32 -0.19
N SER A 57 3.07 18.03 0.14
CA SER A 57 3.28 16.94 -0.84
C SER A 57 2.04 16.58 -1.67
N ASN A 58 0.95 17.36 -1.58
CA ASN A 58 -0.33 17.12 -2.27
C ASN A 58 -0.73 15.62 -2.21
N GLY A 59 -0.75 15.04 -1.01
CA GLY A 59 -1.10 13.63 -0.77
C GLY A 59 0.07 12.62 -0.85
N GLY A 60 1.27 13.06 -1.20
CA GLY A 60 2.51 12.31 -1.02
C GLY A 60 2.59 10.98 -1.80
N PRO A 61 3.48 10.06 -1.37
CA PRO A 61 3.83 8.86 -2.15
C PRO A 61 2.68 7.85 -2.32
N LEU A 62 1.60 7.97 -1.53
CA LEU A 62 0.45 7.06 -1.59
C LEU A 62 -0.75 7.62 -2.35
N ARG A 63 -0.74 8.89 -2.76
CA ARG A 63 -1.91 9.52 -3.38
C ARG A 63 -2.40 8.77 -4.61
N ALA A 64 -1.51 8.50 -5.56
CA ALA A 64 -1.92 7.82 -6.78
C ALA A 64 -2.36 6.39 -6.53
N LEU A 65 -1.75 5.70 -5.56
CA LEU A 65 -2.21 4.37 -5.16
C LEU A 65 -3.65 4.42 -4.65
N LEU A 66 -3.96 5.37 -3.76
CA LEU A 66 -5.31 5.55 -3.22
C LEU A 66 -6.32 5.92 -4.32
N LEU A 67 -5.97 6.83 -5.21
CA LEU A 67 -6.83 7.23 -6.33
C LEU A 67 -7.06 6.09 -7.33
N HIS A 68 -6.04 5.28 -7.57
CA HIS A 68 -6.15 4.08 -8.38
C HIS A 68 -7.12 3.08 -7.75
N TRP A 69 -6.94 2.79 -6.47
CA TRP A 69 -7.77 1.82 -5.77
C TRP A 69 -9.24 2.26 -5.63
N LEU A 70 -9.47 3.55 -5.34
CA LEU A 70 -10.81 4.10 -5.12
C LEU A 70 -11.57 4.38 -6.42
N SER A 71 -10.87 4.80 -7.48
CA SER A 71 -11.51 5.37 -8.68
C SER A 71 -10.94 4.86 -9.99
N ALA A 72 -10.16 3.78 -9.98
CA ALA A 72 -9.50 3.19 -11.15
C ALA A 72 -8.67 4.21 -11.96
N LYS A 73 -8.16 5.27 -11.31
CA LYS A 73 -7.25 6.21 -11.99
C LYS A 73 -5.98 5.46 -12.39
N PRO A 74 -5.48 5.62 -13.63
CA PRO A 74 -4.23 5.00 -14.05
C PRO A 74 -3.07 5.40 -13.14
N ILE A 75 -2.14 4.47 -12.93
CA ILE A 75 -0.84 4.74 -12.33
C ILE A 75 0.16 4.83 -13.48
N ASP A 76 0.83 5.96 -13.59
CA ASP A 76 1.90 6.21 -14.55
C ASP A 76 3.15 6.79 -13.86
N ALA A 77 4.20 7.03 -14.64
CA ALA A 77 5.46 7.58 -14.15
C ALA A 77 5.33 8.97 -13.48
N ASN A 78 4.25 9.71 -13.76
CA ASN A 78 3.98 11.04 -13.21
C ASN A 78 3.04 11.01 -12.00
N SER A 79 2.47 9.85 -11.69
CA SER A 79 1.45 9.68 -10.66
C SER A 79 2.01 9.84 -9.24
N GLY A 80 3.33 9.88 -9.06
CA GLY A 80 3.96 10.10 -7.76
C GLY A 80 3.89 8.88 -6.84
N ILE A 81 3.83 7.67 -7.41
CA ILE A 81 4.05 6.44 -6.65
C ILE A 81 5.54 6.16 -6.60
N THR A 82 6.23 7.02 -5.86
CA THR A 82 7.63 6.86 -5.56
C THR A 82 7.77 7.24 -4.11
N ASP A 83 8.28 6.32 -3.28
CA ASP A 83 9.02 6.74 -2.10
C ASP A 83 9.94 7.90 -2.53
N PRO A 84 10.10 9.00 -1.79
CA PRO A 84 11.13 10.00 -2.06
C PRO A 84 12.53 9.41 -2.34
N THR A 85 12.81 8.15 -1.95
CA THR A 85 14.03 7.42 -2.29
C THR A 85 13.98 6.54 -3.56
N GLY A 86 12.84 6.48 -4.26
CA GLY A 86 12.68 5.79 -5.55
C GLY A 86 12.36 4.29 -5.47
N LEU A 87 11.75 3.82 -4.36
CA LEU A 87 11.40 2.40 -4.20
C LEU A 87 10.30 1.93 -5.14
N GLN A 88 10.42 0.69 -5.59
CA GLN A 88 9.44 0.00 -6.40
C GLN A 88 8.30 -0.56 -5.53
N LEU A 89 7.05 -0.35 -5.95
CA LEU A 89 5.89 -0.94 -5.31
C LEU A 89 5.44 -2.20 -6.06
N ARG A 90 5.25 -3.30 -5.33
CA ARG A 90 4.66 -4.53 -5.86
C ARG A 90 3.22 -4.64 -5.39
N LEU A 91 2.29 -4.68 -6.35
CA LEU A 91 0.85 -4.81 -6.10
C LEU A 91 0.41 -6.27 -6.28
N ALA A 92 -0.42 -6.76 -5.36
CA ALA A 92 -1.12 -8.04 -5.46
C ALA A 92 -2.61 -7.86 -5.13
N GLY A 93 -3.49 -8.42 -5.96
CA GLY A 93 -4.94 -8.19 -5.86
C GLY A 93 -5.39 -6.88 -6.52
N GLY A 94 -6.60 -6.42 -6.23
CA GLY A 94 -7.21 -5.25 -6.85
C GLY A 94 -8.64 -5.49 -7.36
N ARG A 95 -9.24 -4.43 -7.90
CA ARG A 95 -10.46 -4.51 -8.73
C ARG A 95 -10.07 -4.71 -10.18
#